data_AF-A0A4Q3IH51-F1
#
_entry.id   AF-A0A4Q3IH51-F1
#
_cell.length_a   1.000
_cell.length_b   1.000
_cell.length_c   1.000
_cell.angle_alpha   90.00
_cell.angle_beta   90.00
_cell.angle_gamma   90.00
#
_symmetry.space_group_name_H-M   'P 1'
#
loop_
_entity.id
_entity.type
_entity.pdbx_description
1 polymer ?
#
loop_
_entity_poly.entity_id
_entity_poly.type
_entity_poly.pdbx_seq_one_letter_code
_entity_poly.pdbx_strand_id
1 'polypeptide(L)'
;MYHSDWEARRTRRKQKQLALLAAALPRLRRKVREDLGAETGTRTLALAIGVALIDRTAMRVGRERYLDANGTRGAGTMFSRDIKVAGDEIAITFPAKSGKVAEYALHDAPLAEAIERVRTIPGKRLLMYRNEAGKARAISTEQLNRYLKEISGATVTAKDFRTLHASALAAEALARLEPGPSPTARKRQVTGVTRQVAAFLQNTPAICRQSYIAPCLFKLFDNGKLAELWASVTDARSGLKQREARLEAVLSAVS
;
A
#
# COMPACT_ATOMS: atom_id res chain seq x y z
N MET A 1 -28.07 9.28 8.41
CA MET A 1 -27.34 9.85 9.56
C MET A 1 -26.54 8.70 10.18
N TYR A 2 -25.21 8.68 10.05
CA TYR A 2 -24.39 7.60 10.62
C TYR A 2 -24.16 7.87 12.12
N HIS A 3 -24.41 6.87 12.97
CA HIS A 3 -24.26 6.96 14.44
C HIS A 3 -22.79 7.26 14.83
N SER A 4 -22.57 8.24 15.70
CA SER A 4 -21.26 8.68 16.23
C SER A 4 -20.39 7.52 16.76
N ASP A 5 -21.01 6.52 17.38
CA ASP A 5 -20.33 5.32 17.90
C ASP A 5 -19.75 4.44 16.80
N TRP A 6 -20.39 4.42 15.62
CA TRP A 6 -19.92 3.65 14.47
C TRP A 6 -18.66 4.26 13.86
N GLU A 7 -18.59 5.59 13.79
CA GLU A 7 -17.40 6.31 13.29
C GLU A 7 -16.21 6.18 14.25
N ALA A 8 -16.46 6.25 15.56
CA ALA A 8 -15.43 6.05 16.58
C ALA A 8 -14.87 4.61 16.55
N ARG A 9 -15.73 3.59 16.46
CA ARG A 9 -15.32 2.18 16.32
C ARG A 9 -14.52 1.93 15.04
N ARG A 10 -14.97 2.49 13.91
CA ARG A 10 -14.29 2.37 12.62
C ARG A 10 -12.90 3.02 12.63
N THR A 11 -12.77 4.16 13.30
CA THR A 11 -11.49 4.87 13.45
C THR A 11 -10.49 4.06 14.27
N ARG A 12 -10.91 3.57 15.45
CA ARG A 12 -10.08 2.70 16.30
C ARG A 12 -9.65 1.43 15.57
N ARG A 13 -10.56 0.78 14.84
CA ARG A 13 -10.24 -0.39 14.04
C ARG A 13 -9.20 -0.08 12.96
N LYS A 14 -9.28 1.06 12.28
CA LYS A 14 -8.30 1.46 11.25
C LYS A 14 -6.91 1.66 11.85
N GLN A 15 -6.81 2.34 12.99
CA GLN A 15 -5.54 2.56 13.68
C GLN A 15 -4.91 1.24 14.13
N LYS A 16 -5.69 0.37 14.79
CA LYS A 16 -5.25 -0.97 15.19
C LYS A 16 -4.78 -1.78 13.98
N GLN A 17 -5.53 -1.76 12.88
CA GLN A 17 -5.17 -2.47 11.66
C GLN A 17 -3.87 -1.97 11.04
N LEU A 18 -3.66 -0.66 11.07
CA LEU A 18 -2.44 -0.04 10.56
C LEU A 18 -1.23 -0.37 11.44
N ALA A 19 -1.38 -0.35 12.77
CA ALA A 19 -0.34 -0.76 13.71
C ALA A 19 0.05 -2.24 13.51
N LEU A 20 -0.95 -3.13 13.34
CA LEU A 20 -0.72 -4.55 13.02
C LEU A 20 0.07 -4.72 11.73
N LEU A 21 -0.26 -3.96 10.68
CA LEU A 21 0.49 -4.01 9.43
C LEU A 21 1.93 -3.50 9.63
N ALA A 22 2.12 -2.36 10.29
CA ALA A 22 3.44 -1.78 10.53
C ALA A 22 4.38 -2.77 11.26
N ALA A 23 3.89 -3.41 12.32
CA ALA A 23 4.64 -4.42 13.05
C ALA A 23 4.94 -5.68 12.22
N ALA A 24 4.07 -6.05 11.28
CA ALA A 24 4.23 -7.25 10.45
C ALA A 24 5.14 -7.04 9.22
N LEU A 25 5.40 -5.79 8.81
CA LEU A 25 6.16 -5.47 7.59
C LEU A 25 7.54 -6.14 7.50
N PRO A 26 8.38 -6.19 8.56
CA PRO A 26 9.70 -6.83 8.47
C PRO A 26 9.61 -8.31 8.10
N ARG A 27 8.71 -9.05 8.77
CA ARG A 27 8.46 -10.47 8.49
C ARG A 27 7.90 -10.65 7.08
N LEU A 28 6.88 -9.85 6.73
CA LEU A 28 6.24 -9.90 5.42
C LEU A 28 7.25 -9.67 4.29
N ARG A 29 8.08 -8.63 4.39
CA ARG A 29 9.06 -8.29 3.35
C ARG A 29 10.20 -9.29 3.23
N ARG A 30 10.61 -9.92 4.33
CA ARG A 30 11.55 -11.03 4.30
C ARG A 30 10.97 -12.20 3.51
N LYS A 31 9.74 -12.60 3.84
CA LYS A 31 9.06 -13.70 3.16
C LYS A 31 8.78 -13.41 1.69
N VAL A 32 8.36 -12.18 1.36
CA VAL A 32 8.22 -11.74 -0.04
C VAL A 32 9.54 -11.85 -0.78
N ARG A 33 10.66 -11.41 -0.18
CA ARG A 33 11.98 -11.51 -0.83
C ARG A 33 12.39 -12.95 -1.11
N GLU A 34 12.16 -13.86 -0.16
CA GLU A 34 12.39 -15.29 -0.34
C GLU A 34 11.50 -15.84 -1.47
N ASP A 35 10.20 -15.52 -1.44
CA ASP A 35 9.21 -16.04 -2.39
C ASP A 35 9.32 -15.42 -3.79
N LEU A 36 9.93 -14.23 -3.91
CA LEU A 36 10.37 -13.70 -5.20
C LEU A 36 11.44 -14.60 -5.83
N GLY A 37 12.19 -15.37 -5.04
CA GLY A 37 13.13 -16.39 -5.54
C GLY A 37 12.50 -17.75 -5.86
N ALA A 38 11.18 -17.91 -5.70
CA ALA A 38 10.50 -19.17 -5.99
C ALA A 38 10.62 -19.55 -7.48
N GLU A 39 10.52 -20.85 -7.75
CA GLU A 39 10.60 -21.41 -9.10
C GLU A 39 9.60 -20.75 -10.06
N THR A 40 10.05 -20.55 -11.30
CA THR A 40 9.25 -19.91 -12.35
C THR A 40 7.97 -20.70 -12.63
N GLY A 41 6.83 -19.99 -12.67
CA GLY A 41 5.53 -20.59 -12.91
C GLY A 41 4.84 -21.15 -11.67
N THR A 42 5.46 -21.07 -10.49
CA THR A 42 4.78 -21.40 -9.23
C THR A 42 3.75 -20.34 -8.85
N ARG A 43 2.70 -20.77 -8.12
CA ARG A 43 1.71 -19.83 -7.55
C ARG A 43 2.37 -18.86 -6.57
N THR A 44 3.37 -19.33 -5.82
CA THR A 44 4.12 -18.55 -4.83
C THR A 44 4.81 -17.35 -5.46
N LEU A 45 5.53 -17.54 -6.59
CA LEU A 45 6.17 -16.45 -7.32
C LEU A 45 5.17 -15.37 -7.73
N ALA A 46 4.06 -15.78 -8.36
CA ALA A 46 3.03 -14.85 -8.82
C ALA A 46 2.39 -14.05 -7.66
N LEU A 47 2.17 -14.70 -6.51
CA LEU A 47 1.64 -14.05 -5.31
C LEU A 47 2.66 -13.07 -4.70
N ALA A 48 3.94 -13.45 -4.62
CA ALA A 48 5.01 -12.62 -4.09
C ALA A 48 5.19 -11.34 -4.91
N ILE A 49 5.18 -11.44 -6.23
CA ILE A 49 5.21 -10.28 -7.14
C ILE A 49 4.00 -9.37 -6.87
N GLY A 50 2.79 -9.93 -6.77
CA GLY A 50 1.58 -9.15 -6.48
C GLY A 50 1.65 -8.39 -5.16
N VAL A 51 2.18 -9.02 -4.10
CA VAL A 51 2.38 -8.36 -2.80
C VAL A 51 3.47 -7.30 -2.86
N ALA A 52 4.61 -7.59 -3.49
CA ALA A 52 5.70 -6.64 -3.66
C ALA A 52 5.21 -5.37 -4.38
N LEU A 53 4.46 -5.52 -5.47
CA LEU A 53 3.85 -4.40 -6.19
C LEU A 53 2.94 -3.55 -5.28
N ILE A 54 2.07 -4.17 -4.48
CA ILE A 54 1.20 -3.47 -3.54
C ILE A 54 2.01 -2.72 -2.48
N ASP A 55 3.00 -3.37 -1.88
CA ASP A 55 3.84 -2.78 -0.83
C ASP A 55 4.68 -1.61 -1.34
N ARG A 56 5.25 -1.71 -2.55
CA ARG A 56 6.11 -0.64 -3.08
C ARG A 56 5.33 0.56 -3.58
N THR A 57 4.15 0.35 -4.16
CA THR A 57 3.44 1.40 -4.92
C THR A 57 2.16 1.90 -4.27
N ALA A 58 1.65 1.19 -3.25
CA ALA A 58 0.30 1.39 -2.71
C ALA A 58 -0.80 1.30 -3.79
N MET A 59 -0.57 0.60 -4.92
CA MET A 59 -1.59 0.44 -5.94
C MET A 59 -2.80 -0.34 -5.41
N ARG A 60 -3.94 -0.21 -6.11
CA ARG A 60 -5.13 -0.98 -5.76
C ARG A 60 -4.91 -2.45 -6.16
N VAL A 61 -5.53 -3.36 -5.42
CA VAL A 61 -5.45 -4.80 -5.72
C VAL A 61 -6.09 -5.19 -7.07
N GLY A 62 -7.10 -4.44 -7.52
CA GLY A 62 -7.90 -4.78 -8.70
C GLY A 62 -9.08 -5.69 -8.35
N ARG A 63 -10.10 -5.75 -9.20
CA ARG A 63 -11.22 -6.72 -9.09
C ARG A 63 -11.71 -7.07 -10.48
N GLU A 64 -12.07 -8.33 -10.70
CA GLU A 64 -12.53 -8.82 -12.02
C GLU A 64 -13.73 -8.00 -12.54
N ARG A 65 -14.73 -7.74 -11.68
CA ARG A 65 -15.90 -6.90 -12.05
C ARG A 65 -15.54 -5.54 -12.67
N TYR A 66 -14.41 -4.94 -12.28
CA TYR A 66 -13.97 -3.65 -12.80
C TYR A 66 -13.10 -3.79 -14.04
N LEU A 67 -12.33 -4.88 -14.12
CA LEU A 67 -11.64 -5.24 -15.35
C LEU A 67 -12.65 -5.46 -16.49
N ASP A 68 -13.68 -6.26 -16.23
CA ASP A 68 -14.65 -6.65 -17.26
C ASP A 68 -15.54 -5.48 -17.68
N ALA A 69 -15.97 -4.66 -16.72
CA ALA A 69 -16.91 -3.56 -17.00
C ALA A 69 -16.27 -2.35 -17.68
N ASN A 70 -15.01 -2.02 -17.38
CA ASN A 70 -14.39 -0.79 -17.89
C ASN A 70 -12.87 -0.86 -18.05
N GLY A 71 -12.28 -2.05 -17.99
CA GLY A 71 -10.85 -2.23 -18.16
C GLY A 71 -10.00 -1.65 -17.02
N THR A 72 -10.59 -1.26 -15.88
CA THR A 72 -9.82 -0.76 -14.72
C THR A 72 -9.01 -1.88 -14.11
N ARG A 73 -7.72 -1.62 -13.87
CA ARG A 73 -6.76 -2.63 -13.38
C ARG A 73 -6.16 -2.28 -12.02
N GLY A 74 -5.35 -3.20 -11.51
CA GLY A 74 -4.66 -3.17 -10.22
C GLY A 74 -3.64 -4.31 -10.13
N ALA A 75 -3.03 -4.52 -8.96
CA ALA A 75 -1.96 -5.52 -8.76
C ALA A 75 -2.31 -6.93 -9.26
N GLY A 76 -3.41 -7.52 -8.78
CA GLY A 76 -3.93 -8.81 -9.28
C GLY A 76 -4.65 -8.69 -10.62
N THR A 77 -5.04 -7.45 -10.93
CA THR A 77 -5.73 -6.84 -12.07
C THR A 77 -5.01 -6.69 -13.42
N MET A 78 -3.67 -6.72 -13.45
CA MET A 78 -2.92 -6.13 -14.56
C MET A 78 -2.55 -7.12 -15.67
N PHE A 79 -2.32 -6.60 -16.86
CA PHE A 79 -1.82 -7.33 -18.00
C PHE A 79 -0.31 -7.25 -18.10
N SER A 80 0.30 -8.22 -18.77
CA SER A 80 1.75 -8.21 -19.03
C SER A 80 2.18 -6.97 -19.82
N ARG A 81 1.35 -6.48 -20.74
CA ARG A 81 1.61 -5.24 -21.51
C ARG A 81 1.57 -3.94 -20.69
N ASP A 82 1.02 -3.97 -19.48
CA ASP A 82 0.90 -2.77 -18.63
C ASP A 82 2.23 -2.40 -17.95
N ILE A 83 3.25 -3.27 -18.05
CA ILE A 83 4.50 -3.13 -17.33
C ILE A 83 5.67 -3.16 -18.31
N LYS A 84 6.69 -2.32 -18.06
CA LYS A 84 7.97 -2.29 -18.75
C LYS A 84 9.07 -2.46 -17.71
N VAL A 85 10.08 -3.25 -18.04
CA VAL A 85 11.23 -3.50 -17.17
C VAL A 85 12.50 -3.21 -17.97
N ALA A 86 13.43 -2.49 -17.37
CA ALA A 86 14.74 -2.17 -17.94
C ALA A 86 15.80 -2.22 -16.82
N GLY A 87 16.57 -3.30 -16.76
CA GLY A 87 17.46 -3.55 -15.61
C GLY A 87 16.64 -3.70 -14.32
N ASP A 88 16.87 -2.82 -13.34
CA ASP A 88 16.09 -2.78 -12.10
C ASP A 88 14.89 -1.82 -12.13
N GLU A 89 14.74 -1.06 -13.21
CA GLU A 89 13.65 -0.11 -13.41
C GLU A 89 12.37 -0.84 -13.81
N ILE A 90 11.28 -0.50 -13.13
CA ILE A 90 9.95 -1.01 -13.40
C ILE A 90 9.02 0.18 -13.59
N ALA A 91 8.44 0.29 -14.79
CA ALA A 91 7.41 1.27 -15.12
C ALA A 91 6.08 0.57 -15.39
N ILE A 92 5.00 1.07 -14.79
CA ILE A 92 3.67 0.45 -14.86
C ILE A 92 2.65 1.51 -15.25
N THR A 93 1.88 1.26 -16.31
CA THR A 93 0.87 2.16 -16.83
C THR A 93 -0.39 1.40 -17.23
N PHE A 94 -1.55 1.79 -16.68
CA PHE A 94 -2.84 1.22 -17.09
C PHE A 94 -4.03 2.15 -16.79
N PRO A 95 -5.18 2.00 -17.49
CA PRO A 95 -6.44 2.66 -17.15
C PRO A 95 -6.90 2.31 -15.74
N ALA A 96 -7.25 3.36 -15.01
CA ALA A 96 -7.73 3.34 -13.64
C ALA A 96 -9.17 3.87 -13.55
N LYS A 97 -9.73 3.79 -12.34
CA LYS A 97 -11.09 4.26 -12.07
C LYS A 97 -11.27 5.72 -12.52
N SER A 98 -12.46 6.02 -13.07
CA SER A 98 -12.87 7.36 -13.51
C SER A 98 -12.08 7.92 -14.70
N GLY A 99 -11.66 7.05 -15.64
CA GLY A 99 -11.01 7.46 -16.89
C GLY A 99 -9.58 7.98 -16.72
N LYS A 100 -9.01 7.86 -15.52
CA LYS A 100 -7.63 8.27 -15.24
C LYS A 100 -6.65 7.19 -15.66
N VAL A 101 -5.40 7.57 -15.90
CA VAL A 101 -4.30 6.62 -16.07
C VAL A 101 -3.57 6.48 -14.72
N ALA A 102 -3.34 5.24 -14.31
CA ALA A 102 -2.45 4.94 -13.19
C ALA A 102 -1.03 4.73 -13.72
N GLU A 103 -0.07 5.40 -13.08
CA GLU A 103 1.34 5.36 -13.46
C GLU A 103 2.17 5.13 -12.19
N TYR A 104 3.10 4.19 -12.27
CA TYR A 104 4.04 3.89 -11.19
C TYR A 104 5.42 3.66 -11.78
N ALA A 105 6.45 4.16 -11.09
CA ALA A 105 7.85 3.91 -11.39
C ALA A 105 8.57 3.52 -10.10
N LEU A 106 9.40 2.49 -10.15
CA LEU A 106 10.22 2.04 -9.02
C LEU A 106 11.48 1.32 -9.50
N HIS A 107 12.50 1.29 -8.64
CA HIS A 107 13.69 0.46 -8.79
C HIS A 107 13.64 -0.68 -7.78
N ASP A 108 13.68 -1.93 -8.24
CA ASP A 108 13.71 -3.12 -7.38
C ASP A 108 14.21 -4.32 -8.20
N ALA A 109 15.53 -4.58 -8.18
CA ALA A 109 16.15 -5.62 -9.00
C ALA A 109 15.55 -7.03 -8.76
N PRO A 110 15.37 -7.51 -7.52
CA PRO A 110 14.70 -8.81 -7.30
C PRO A 110 13.28 -8.88 -7.87
N LEU A 111 12.51 -7.80 -7.76
CA LEU A 111 11.16 -7.76 -8.31
C LEU A 111 11.18 -7.70 -9.85
N ALA A 112 12.10 -6.94 -10.44
CA ALA A 112 12.26 -6.82 -11.89
C ALA A 112 12.58 -8.18 -12.51
N GLU A 113 13.53 -8.92 -11.93
CA GLU A 113 13.87 -10.28 -12.35
C GLU A 113 12.69 -11.24 -12.22
N ALA A 114 11.99 -11.20 -11.08
CA ALA A 114 10.80 -12.03 -10.86
C ALA A 114 9.68 -11.73 -11.86
N ILE A 115 9.49 -10.45 -12.22
CA ILE A 115 8.53 -10.02 -13.25
C ILE A 115 8.90 -10.62 -14.62
N GLU A 116 10.17 -10.57 -15.02
CA GLU A 116 10.58 -11.16 -16.29
C GLU A 116 10.37 -12.68 -16.32
N ARG A 117 10.66 -13.37 -15.21
CA ARG A 117 10.38 -14.81 -15.09
C ARG A 117 8.89 -15.12 -15.18
N VAL A 118 8.02 -14.41 -14.47
CA VAL A 118 6.58 -14.71 -14.50
C VAL A 118 5.95 -14.43 -15.87
N ARG A 119 6.49 -13.48 -16.66
CA ARG A 119 6.01 -13.15 -18.01
C ARG A 119 6.18 -14.28 -19.03
N THR A 120 7.08 -15.23 -18.76
CA THR A 120 7.26 -16.43 -19.59
C THR A 120 6.06 -17.38 -19.53
N ILE A 121 5.18 -17.23 -18.53
CA ILE A 121 3.99 -18.07 -18.38
C ILE A 121 2.88 -17.59 -19.31
N PRO A 122 2.32 -18.45 -20.18
CA PRO A 122 1.32 -18.03 -21.17
C PRO A 122 0.08 -17.40 -20.55
N GLY A 123 -0.31 -16.21 -21.01
CA GLY A 123 -1.53 -15.54 -20.59
C GLY A 123 -1.53 -14.03 -20.86
N LYS A 124 -2.70 -13.40 -20.80
CA LYS A 124 -2.82 -11.93 -20.91
C LYS A 124 -2.42 -11.21 -19.62
N ARG A 125 -2.65 -11.85 -18.48
CA ARG A 125 -2.37 -11.30 -17.14
C ARG A 125 -0.88 -11.32 -16.86
N LEU A 126 -0.41 -10.41 -16.00
CA LEU A 126 0.97 -10.47 -15.51
C LEU A 126 1.15 -11.65 -14.55
N LEU A 127 0.26 -11.77 -13.55
CA LEU A 127 0.40 -12.72 -12.44
C LEU A 127 -0.19 -14.08 -12.81
N MET A 128 0.53 -14.79 -13.67
CA MET A 128 0.21 -16.13 -14.15
C MET A 128 1.05 -17.19 -13.44
N TYR A 129 0.48 -18.39 -13.25
CA TYR A 129 1.17 -19.57 -12.72
C TYR A 129 0.64 -20.83 -13.40
N ARG A 130 1.38 -21.94 -13.30
CA ARG A 130 0.92 -23.27 -13.73
C ARG A 130 0.30 -23.99 -12.54
N ASN A 131 -0.93 -24.47 -12.68
CA ASN A 131 -1.55 -25.29 -11.65
C ASN A 131 -1.01 -26.74 -11.69
N GLU A 132 -1.53 -27.59 -10.80
CA GLU A 132 -1.13 -29.01 -10.68
C GLU A 132 -1.30 -29.79 -12.00
N ALA A 133 -2.23 -29.39 -12.86
CA ALA A 133 -2.44 -29.98 -14.18
C ALA A 133 -1.56 -29.34 -15.29
N GLY A 134 -0.56 -28.53 -14.93
CA GLY A 134 0.32 -27.81 -15.86
C GLY A 134 -0.33 -26.64 -16.61
N LYS A 135 -1.62 -26.37 -16.37
CA LYS A 135 -2.39 -25.34 -17.07
C LYS A 135 -2.09 -23.96 -16.51
N ALA A 136 -1.87 -22.99 -17.40
CA ALA A 136 -1.69 -21.59 -17.02
C ALA A 136 -2.98 -21.01 -16.45
N ARG A 137 -2.87 -20.37 -15.29
CA ARG A 137 -3.95 -19.73 -14.52
C ARG A 137 -3.47 -18.39 -13.98
N ALA A 138 -4.35 -17.41 -13.97
CA ALA A 138 -4.10 -16.17 -13.25
C ALA A 138 -4.36 -16.38 -11.75
N ILE A 139 -3.64 -15.67 -10.90
CA ILE A 139 -4.03 -15.60 -9.48
C ILE A 139 -5.33 -14.80 -9.34
N SER A 140 -6.09 -15.11 -8.29
CA SER A 140 -7.25 -14.31 -7.88
C SER A 140 -6.88 -13.30 -6.79
N THR A 141 -7.69 -12.25 -6.63
CA THR A 141 -7.47 -11.24 -5.57
C THR A 141 -7.69 -11.81 -4.16
N GLU A 142 -8.52 -12.84 -4.04
CA GLU A 142 -8.75 -13.60 -2.82
C GLU A 142 -7.51 -14.42 -2.45
N GLN A 143 -6.88 -15.08 -3.43
CA GLN A 143 -5.62 -15.80 -3.21
C GLN A 143 -4.52 -14.83 -2.74
N LEU A 144 -4.44 -13.63 -3.32
CA LEU A 144 -3.47 -12.62 -2.92
C LEU A 144 -3.68 -12.12 -1.48
N ASN A 145 -4.93 -11.84 -1.08
CA ASN A 145 -5.21 -11.44 0.30
C ASN A 145 -5.03 -12.60 1.30
N ARG A 146 -5.28 -13.84 0.88
CA ARG A 146 -5.00 -15.03 1.71
C ARG A 146 -3.50 -15.17 1.96
N TYR A 147 -2.69 -15.04 0.91
CA TYR A 147 -1.25 -15.07 1.01
C TYR A 147 -0.70 -13.93 1.88
N LEU A 148 -1.22 -12.70 1.74
CA LEU A 148 -0.89 -11.59 2.64
C LEU A 148 -1.13 -11.92 4.13
N LYS A 149 -2.29 -12.51 4.44
CA LYS A 149 -2.63 -12.92 5.81
C LYS A 149 -1.67 -14.00 6.34
N GLU A 150 -1.35 -14.98 5.51
CA GLU A 150 -0.45 -16.08 5.85
C GLU A 150 0.97 -15.59 6.17
N ILE A 151 1.57 -14.82 5.26
CA ILE A 151 2.97 -14.40 5.42
C ILE A 151 3.14 -13.32 6.51
N SER A 152 2.13 -12.48 6.71
CA SER A 152 2.16 -11.46 7.78
C SER A 152 1.90 -12.05 9.17
N GLY A 153 1.18 -13.17 9.28
CA GLY A 153 0.67 -13.67 10.55
C GLY A 153 -0.39 -12.75 11.18
N ALA A 154 -0.92 -11.79 10.43
CA ALA A 154 -1.87 -10.79 10.90
C ALA A 154 -3.05 -10.68 9.92
N THR A 155 -4.20 -10.19 10.40
CA THR A 155 -5.39 -10.01 9.55
C THR A 155 -5.24 -8.74 8.69
N VAL A 156 -4.29 -8.72 7.76
CA VAL A 156 -4.02 -7.59 6.85
C VAL A 156 -4.55 -7.87 5.45
N THR A 157 -4.84 -6.81 4.71
CA THR A 157 -5.33 -6.84 3.33
C THR A 157 -4.53 -5.87 2.46
N ALA A 158 -4.66 -6.01 1.14
CA ALA A 158 -4.05 -5.08 0.19
C ALA A 158 -4.48 -3.61 0.41
N LYS A 159 -5.69 -3.38 0.95
CA LYS A 159 -6.19 -2.03 1.26
C LYS A 159 -5.36 -1.37 2.36
N ASP A 160 -4.83 -2.15 3.30
CA ASP A 160 -4.13 -1.61 4.47
C ASP A 160 -2.79 -0.97 4.09
N PHE A 161 -2.13 -1.46 3.04
CA PHE A 161 -0.95 -0.81 2.46
C PHE A 161 -1.24 0.61 1.96
N ARG A 162 -2.44 0.85 1.39
CA ARG A 162 -2.84 2.21 1.01
C ARG A 162 -2.98 3.13 2.22
N THR A 163 -3.49 2.60 3.32
CA THR A 163 -3.59 3.31 4.60
C THR A 163 -2.22 3.59 5.19
N LEU A 164 -1.31 2.62 5.11
CA LEU A 164 0.09 2.75 5.55
C LEU A 164 0.81 3.86 4.82
N HIS A 165 0.85 3.81 3.49
CA HIS A 165 1.52 4.83 2.70
C HIS A 165 0.90 6.21 2.89
N ALA A 166 -0.44 6.31 2.89
CA ALA A 166 -1.10 7.58 3.12
C ALA A 166 -0.81 8.18 4.49
N SER A 167 -0.82 7.35 5.53
CA SER A 167 -0.57 7.80 6.91
C SER A 167 0.90 8.14 7.10
N ALA A 168 1.83 7.37 6.53
CA ALA A 168 3.26 7.67 6.60
C ALA A 168 3.60 8.99 5.90
N LEU A 169 3.10 9.20 4.68
CA LEU A 169 3.30 10.45 3.93
C LEU A 169 2.65 11.64 4.63
N ALA A 170 1.44 11.47 5.16
CA ALA A 170 0.76 12.54 5.89
C ALA A 170 1.52 12.92 7.17
N ALA A 171 1.92 11.92 7.96
CA ALA A 171 2.66 12.12 9.21
C ALA A 171 4.00 12.81 8.92
N GLU A 172 4.73 12.33 7.92
CA GLU A 172 6.01 12.90 7.51
C GLU A 172 5.88 14.37 7.09
N ALA A 173 4.87 14.71 6.28
CA ALA A 173 4.66 16.07 5.83
C ALA A 173 4.21 17.00 6.98
N LEU A 174 3.30 16.53 7.84
CA LEU A 174 2.82 17.30 8.98
C LEU A 174 3.91 17.51 10.04
N ALA A 175 4.77 16.51 10.27
CA ALA A 175 5.86 16.60 11.25
C ALA A 175 6.94 17.63 10.88
N ARG A 176 6.99 18.08 9.63
CA ARG A 176 7.90 19.15 9.17
C ARG A 176 7.28 20.55 9.28
N LEU A 177 6.02 20.65 9.71
CA LEU A 177 5.31 21.91 9.82
C LEU A 177 5.15 22.27 11.29
N GLU A 178 5.39 23.54 11.60
CA GLU A 178 4.91 24.11 12.87
C GLU A 178 3.38 24.27 12.80
N PRO A 179 2.62 23.80 13.80
CA PRO A 179 1.17 23.99 13.82
C PRO A 179 0.83 25.48 13.82
N GLY A 180 -0.01 25.89 12.85
CA GLY A 180 -0.42 27.28 12.74
C GLY A 180 -1.10 27.81 14.02
N PRO A 181 -1.04 29.12 14.29
CA PRO A 181 -1.47 29.69 15.56
C PRO A 181 -2.99 29.61 15.79
N SER A 182 -3.79 29.41 14.72
CA SER A 182 -5.25 29.32 14.79
C SER A 182 -5.79 27.99 14.24
N PRO A 183 -7.00 27.54 14.67
CA PRO A 183 -7.65 26.36 14.11
C PRO A 183 -7.81 26.42 12.59
N THR A 184 -8.08 27.60 12.04
CA THR A 184 -8.20 27.82 10.59
C THR A 184 -6.86 27.62 9.88
N ALA A 185 -5.76 28.11 10.44
CA ALA A 185 -4.42 27.91 9.90
C ALA A 185 -4.05 26.42 9.86
N ARG A 186 -4.28 25.70 10.97
CA ARG A 186 -4.03 24.25 11.05
C ARG A 186 -4.90 23.45 10.09
N LYS A 187 -6.18 23.79 9.95
CA LYS A 187 -7.08 23.19 8.96
C LYS A 187 -6.57 23.38 7.52
N ARG A 188 -6.01 24.55 7.19
CA ARG A 188 -5.38 24.81 5.88
C ARG A 188 -4.15 23.93 5.67
N GLN A 189 -3.26 23.81 6.66
CA GLN A 189 -2.09 22.93 6.60
C GLN A 189 -2.48 21.46 6.37
N VAL A 190 -3.40 20.94 7.18
CA VAL A 190 -3.93 19.57 7.03
C VAL A 190 -4.58 19.36 5.66
N THR A 191 -5.30 20.36 5.14
CA THR A 191 -5.91 20.28 3.81
C THR A 191 -4.85 20.24 2.70
N GLY A 192 -3.79 21.04 2.83
CA GLY A 192 -2.63 21.00 1.92
C GLY A 192 -1.97 19.63 1.88
N VAL A 193 -1.62 19.07 3.04
CA VAL A 193 -1.04 17.72 3.13
C VAL A 193 -1.99 16.66 2.58
N THR A 194 -3.28 16.74 2.92
CA THR A 194 -4.28 15.78 2.40
C THR A 194 -4.35 15.79 0.88
N ARG A 195 -4.22 16.96 0.22
CA ARG A 195 -4.19 17.05 -1.25
C ARG A 195 -2.96 16.36 -1.85
N GLN A 196 -1.79 16.54 -1.24
CA GLN A 196 -0.56 15.87 -1.68
C GLN A 196 -0.70 14.34 -1.59
N VAL A 197 -1.18 13.83 -0.46
CA VAL A 197 -1.40 12.39 -0.27
C VAL A 197 -2.48 11.84 -1.22
N ALA A 198 -3.53 12.63 -1.48
CA ALA A 198 -4.59 12.24 -2.41
C ALA A 198 -4.09 12.15 -3.86
N ALA A 199 -3.18 13.04 -4.28
CA ALA A 199 -2.52 12.96 -5.57
C ALA A 199 -1.67 11.68 -5.68
N PHE A 200 -0.84 11.39 -4.67
CA PHE A 200 -0.06 10.15 -4.61
C PHE A 200 -0.92 8.89 -4.71
N LEU A 201 -2.02 8.82 -3.95
CA LEU A 201 -2.93 7.66 -3.97
C LEU A 201 -3.86 7.61 -5.19
N GLN A 202 -3.91 8.67 -6.01
CA GLN A 202 -4.90 8.85 -7.07
C GLN A 202 -6.34 8.69 -6.54
N ASN A 203 -6.66 9.46 -5.50
CA ASN A 203 -7.97 9.54 -4.85
C ASN A 203 -8.40 11.01 -4.72
N THR A 204 -9.65 11.28 -4.35
CA THR A 204 -10.05 12.63 -3.95
C THR A 204 -9.53 12.95 -2.53
N PRO A 205 -9.26 14.22 -2.20
CA PRO A 205 -8.84 14.61 -0.85
C PRO A 205 -9.82 14.15 0.25
N ALA A 206 -11.13 14.26 -0.01
CA ALA A 206 -12.16 13.82 0.93
C ALA A 206 -12.06 12.31 1.23
N ILE A 207 -11.95 11.47 0.18
CA ILE A 207 -11.79 10.02 0.34
C ILE A 207 -10.46 9.69 1.01
N CYS A 208 -9.37 10.40 0.68
CA CYS A 208 -8.07 10.19 1.29
C CYS A 208 -8.11 10.44 2.80
N ARG A 209 -8.62 11.61 3.21
CA ARG A 209 -8.78 11.99 4.62
C ARG A 209 -9.66 11.00 5.39
N GLN A 210 -10.81 10.64 4.84
CA GLN A 210 -11.78 9.80 5.54
C GLN A 210 -11.34 8.33 5.61
N SER A 211 -10.71 7.81 4.56
CA SER A 211 -10.50 6.37 4.40
C SER A 211 -9.07 5.89 4.58
N TYR A 212 -8.05 6.72 4.31
CA TYR A 212 -6.67 6.26 4.21
C TYR A 212 -5.69 6.93 5.18
N ILE A 213 -5.95 8.16 5.63
CA ILE A 213 -5.10 8.81 6.64
C ILE A 213 -5.60 8.45 8.05
N ALA A 214 -4.68 8.07 8.94
CA ALA A 214 -4.96 7.79 10.34
C ALA A 214 -5.38 9.08 11.09
N PRO A 215 -6.59 9.17 11.67
CA PRO A 215 -7.09 10.42 12.25
C PRO A 215 -6.30 10.93 13.47
N CYS A 216 -5.57 10.06 14.19
CA CYS A 216 -4.67 10.49 15.27
C CYS A 216 -3.62 11.49 14.81
N LEU A 217 -3.14 11.38 13.56
CA LEU A 217 -2.10 12.25 13.03
C LEU A 217 -2.54 13.72 13.04
N PHE A 218 -3.80 13.98 12.67
CA PHE A 218 -4.35 15.33 12.69
C PHE A 218 -4.47 15.86 14.13
N LYS A 219 -4.91 15.02 15.07
CA LYS A 219 -5.02 15.40 16.49
C LYS A 219 -3.65 15.70 17.11
N LEU A 220 -2.64 14.88 16.82
CA LEU A 220 -1.28 15.07 17.31
C LEU A 220 -0.65 16.32 16.70
N PHE A 221 -0.89 16.59 15.41
CA PHE A 221 -0.44 17.81 14.77
C PHE A 221 -1.10 19.04 15.40
N ASP A 222 -2.42 19.01 15.58
CA ASP A 222 -3.16 20.12 16.17
C ASP A 222 -2.70 20.49 17.58
N ASN A 223 -2.16 19.51 18.32
CA ASN A 223 -1.65 19.65 19.68
C ASN A 223 -0.12 19.84 19.76
N GLY A 224 0.58 19.98 18.62
CA GLY A 224 2.03 20.16 18.59
C GLY A 224 2.87 18.94 18.99
N LYS A 225 2.26 17.75 19.14
CA LYS A 225 2.95 16.53 19.59
C LYS A 225 3.49 15.65 18.47
N LEU A 226 3.02 15.86 17.24
CA LEU A 226 3.36 14.96 16.13
C LEU A 226 4.86 15.02 15.78
N ALA A 227 5.45 16.21 15.71
CA ALA A 227 6.85 16.39 15.33
C ALA A 227 7.80 15.70 16.32
N GLU A 228 7.54 15.85 17.63
CA GLU A 228 8.28 15.20 18.70
C GLU A 228 8.21 13.68 18.60
N LEU A 229 7.01 13.10 18.53
CA LEU A 229 6.84 11.66 18.39
C LEU A 229 7.47 11.12 17.11
N TRP A 230 7.37 11.86 16.00
CA TRP A 230 7.99 11.48 14.74
C TRP A 230 9.52 11.48 14.81
N ALA A 231 10.11 12.44 15.54
CA ALA A 231 11.55 12.54 15.72
C ALA A 231 12.12 11.54 16.73
N SER A 232 11.30 10.98 17.63
CA SER A 232 11.71 10.02 18.66
C SER A 232 12.38 8.73 18.13
N VAL A 233 12.14 8.40 16.86
CA VAL A 233 12.80 7.29 16.17
C VAL A 233 13.89 7.83 15.23
N THR A 234 15.14 7.59 15.62
CA THR A 234 16.35 7.94 14.86
C THR A 234 16.65 6.88 13.80
N ASP A 235 16.49 5.60 14.14
CA ASP A 235 16.87 4.48 13.27
C ASP A 235 15.72 3.49 13.07
N ALA A 236 15.48 3.14 11.81
CA ALA A 236 14.52 2.11 11.46
C ALA A 236 15.04 0.73 11.84
N ARG A 237 14.18 -0.09 12.43
CA ARG A 237 14.45 -1.54 12.56
C ARG A 237 14.54 -2.17 11.16
N SER A 238 15.38 -3.20 11.04
CA SER A 238 15.57 -3.94 9.77
C SER A 238 14.24 -4.36 9.14
N GLY A 239 14.06 -4.04 7.86
CA GLY A 239 12.85 -4.34 7.09
C GLY A 239 11.79 -3.23 7.07
N LEU A 240 11.93 -2.16 7.86
CA LEU A 240 11.11 -0.95 7.77
C LEU A 240 11.86 0.18 7.06
N LYS A 241 11.12 1.04 6.35
CA LYS A 241 11.62 2.36 5.97
C LYS A 241 11.57 3.29 7.18
N GLN A 242 12.43 4.31 7.23
CA GLN A 242 12.45 5.30 8.32
C GLN A 242 11.06 5.86 8.64
N ARG A 243 10.33 6.30 7.61
CA ARG A 243 8.97 6.84 7.76
C ARG A 243 7.96 5.83 8.32
N GLU A 244 8.17 4.53 8.10
CA GLU A 244 7.28 3.47 8.59
C GLU A 244 7.58 3.19 10.07
N ALA A 245 8.86 3.15 10.45
CA ALA A 245 9.27 3.01 11.86
C ALA A 245 8.79 4.21 12.71
N ARG A 246 8.91 5.44 12.17
CA ARG A 246 8.38 6.65 12.81
C ARG A 246 6.86 6.62 12.93
N LEU A 247 6.16 6.19 11.88
CA LEU A 247 4.72 6.02 11.94
C LEU A 247 4.30 4.97 12.98
N GLU A 248 5.02 3.85 13.08
CA GLU A 248 4.77 2.82 14.09
C GLU A 248 4.85 3.41 15.50
N ALA A 249 5.91 4.16 15.83
CA ALA A 249 6.04 4.83 17.13
C ALA A 249 4.89 5.80 17.42
N VAL A 250 4.51 6.62 16.43
CA VAL A 250 3.37 7.53 16.54
C VAL A 250 2.06 6.77 16.82
N LEU A 251 1.85 5.62 16.18
CA LEU A 251 0.66 4.80 16.39
C LEU A 251 0.66 4.11 17.76
N SER A 252 1.80 3.62 18.22
CA SER A 252 1.94 3.00 19.55
C SER A 252 1.70 4.00 20.68
N ALA A 253 2.09 5.27 20.50
CA ALA A 253 1.87 6.33 21.51
C ALA A 253 0.39 6.74 21.69
N VAL A 254 -0.50 6.32 20.79
CA VAL A 254 -1.93 6.69 20.82
C VAL A 254 -2.88 5.49 20.86
N SER A 255 -2.32 4.28 20.98
CA SER A 255 -3.06 3.01 21.01
C SER A 255 -3.55 2.62 22.40
#